data_AF-A0A967KNW8-F1
#
_entry.id   AF-A0A967KNW8-F1
#
_cell.length_a   1.000
_cell.length_b   1.000
_cell.length_c   1.000
_cell.angle_alpha   90.00
_cell.angle_beta   90.00
_cell.angle_gamma   90.00
#
_symmetry.space_group_name_H-M   'P 1'
#
loop_
_entity.id
_entity.type
_entity.pdbx_description
1 polymer ?
#
loop_
_entity_poly.entity_id
_entity_poly.type
_entity_poly.pdbx_seq_one_letter_code
_entity_poly.pdbx_strand_id
1 'polypeptide(L)' 'MALQPHHLQIEPVKLLPGSPLRDQAAELQIHFDPNPPYTILDSPNFPYEDLHRLQDISRILDLTYNSGC' A
#
# COMPACT_ATOMS: atom_id res chain seq x y z
N MET A 1 7.05 23.15 -9.66
CA MET A 1 5.64 22.80 -9.90
C MET A 1 5.19 21.92 -8.76
N ALA A 2 4.21 22.35 -7.96
CA ALA A 2 3.60 21.48 -6.96
C ALA A 2 2.42 20.75 -7.61
N LEU A 3 2.33 19.44 -7.40
CA LEU A 3 1.13 18.67 -7.76
C LEU A 3 -0.01 19.18 -6.87
N GLN A 4 -1.11 19.65 -7.45
CA GLN A 4 -2.33 20.09 -6.75
C GLN A 4 -3.45 19.09 -7.04
N PRO A 5 -3.36 17.85 -6.52
CA PRO A 5 -4.39 16.85 -6.79
C PRO A 5 -5.72 17.27 -6.15
N HIS A 6 -6.84 16.84 -6.74
CA HIS A 6 -8.15 17.00 -6.10
C HIS A 6 -8.42 15.89 -5.08
N HIS A 7 -7.71 14.76 -5.21
CA HIS A 7 -7.84 13.59 -4.36
C HIS A 7 -6.48 12.90 -4.25
N LEU A 8 -6.10 12.46 -3.06
CA LEU A 8 -4.88 11.72 -2.79
C LEU A 8 -5.23 10.37 -2.17
N GLN A 9 -4.74 9.29 -2.76
CA GLN A 9 -5.00 7.93 -2.27
C GLN A 9 -3.68 7.22 -2.00
N ILE A 10 -3.60 6.58 -0.84
CA ILE A 10 -2.42 5.81 -0.42
C ILE A 10 -2.89 4.39 -0.09
N GLU A 11 -2.43 3.40 -0.86
CA GLU A 11 -2.75 2.01 -0.59
C GLU A 11 -1.48 1.16 -0.53
N PRO A 12 -1.45 0.11 0.30
CA PRO A 12 -0.44 -0.92 0.20
C PRO A 12 -0.43 -1.59 -1.18
N VAL A 13 0.75 -1.99 -1.65
CA VAL A 13 0.91 -2.65 -2.95
C VAL A 13 0.24 -4.03 -2.95
N LYS A 14 -0.32 -4.41 -4.10
CA LYS A 14 -0.97 -5.71 -4.34
C LYS A 14 -0.11 -6.55 -5.27
N LEU A 15 0.21 -7.77 -4.86
CA LEU A 15 1.04 -8.71 -5.61
C LEU A 15 0.16 -9.58 -6.52
N LEU A 16 -0.28 -8.97 -7.62
CA LEU A 16 -1.22 -9.58 -8.56
C LEU A 16 -0.63 -10.83 -9.23
N PRO A 17 -1.42 -11.89 -9.49
CA PRO A 17 -0.99 -13.05 -10.27
C PRO A 17 -0.39 -12.64 -11.62
N GLY A 18 0.81 -13.14 -11.92
CA GLY A 18 1.55 -12.83 -13.17
C GLY A 18 2.24 -11.46 -13.19
N SER A 19 2.25 -10.71 -12.08
CA SER A 19 3.06 -9.49 -11.98
C SER A 19 4.51 -9.82 -11.64
N PRO A 20 5.50 -9.11 -12.21
CA PRO A 20 6.92 -9.33 -11.90
C PRO A 20 7.23 -9.22 -10.41
N LEU A 21 6.55 -8.32 -9.69
CA LEU A 21 6.73 -8.14 -8.25
C LEU A 21 6.30 -9.39 -7.47
N ARG A 22 5.26 -10.09 -7.91
CA ARG A 22 4.84 -11.36 -7.32
C ARG A 22 5.86 -12.46 -7.60
N ASP A 23 6.38 -12.53 -8.82
CA ASP A 23 7.37 -13.53 -9.21
C ASP A 23 8.70 -13.35 -8.43
N GLN A 24 9.04 -12.11 -8.11
CA GLN A 24 10.24 -11.74 -7.34
C GLN A 24 10.00 -11.69 -5.81
N ALA A 25 8.79 -11.95 -5.33
CA ALA A 25 8.43 -11.75 -3.92
C ALA A 25 9.32 -12.54 -2.95
N ALA A 26 9.65 -13.78 -3.29
CA ALA A 26 10.51 -14.62 -2.46
C ALA A 26 11.96 -14.08 -2.37
N GLU A 27 12.51 -13.62 -3.50
CA GLU A 27 13.86 -13.04 -3.56
C GLU A 27 13.94 -11.72 -2.78
N LEU A 28 12.90 -10.89 -2.90
CA LEU A 28 12.77 -9.62 -2.19
C LEU A 28 12.27 -9.76 -0.75
N GLN A 29 12.01 -10.99 -0.30
CA GLN A 29 11.47 -11.32 1.02
C GLN A 29 10.16 -10.56 1.35
N ILE A 30 9.31 -10.38 0.33
CA ILE A 30 7.99 -9.76 0.47
C ILE A 30 6.98 -10.84 0.83
N HIS A 31 6.35 -10.69 1.98
CA HIS A 31 5.22 -11.53 2.38
C HIS A 31 3.92 -10.85 1.97
N PHE A 32 2.97 -11.62 1.44
CA PHE A 32 1.69 -11.12 0.96
C PHE A 32 0.59 -12.17 1.12
N ASP A 33 -0.68 -11.75 1.16
CA ASP A 33 -1.81 -12.67 1.19
C ASP A 33 -1.94 -13.41 -0.16
N PRO A 34 -1.91 -14.75 -0.21
CA PRO A 34 -2.10 -15.47 -1.46
C PRO A 34 -3.53 -15.36 -2.00
N ASN A 35 -4.50 -14.93 -1.18
CA ASN A 35 -5.88 -14.72 -1.58
C ASN A 35 -6.12 -13.25 -2.00
N PRO A 36 -7.08 -12.99 -2.90
CA PRO A 36 -7.53 -11.62 -3.18
C PRO A 36 -7.88 -10.90 -1.87
N PRO A 37 -7.43 -9.64 -1.69
CA PRO A 37 -6.90 -8.72 -2.70
C PRO A 37 -5.37 -8.78 -2.97
N TYR A 38 -4.66 -9.80 -2.49
CA TYR A 38 -3.21 -10.01 -2.67
C TYR A 38 -2.33 -8.93 -2.04
N THR A 39 -2.79 -8.36 -0.93
CA THR A 39 -2.10 -7.25 -0.27
C THR A 39 -0.81 -7.72 0.38
N ILE A 40 0.21 -6.87 0.33
CA ILE A 40 1.45 -7.03 1.11
C ILE A 40 1.16 -7.10 2.61
N LEU A 41 1.84 -8.02 3.30
CA LEU A 41 1.78 -8.21 4.76
C LEU A 41 2.99 -7.58 5.45
N ASP A 42 4.19 -7.76 4.87
CA ASP A 42 5.44 -7.15 5.32
C ASP A 42 6.56 -7.31 4.27
N SER A 43 7.66 -6.60 4.49
CA SER A 43 8.92 -6.72 3.74
C SER A 43 10.10 -6.30 4.64
N PRO A 44 11.37 -6.57 4.27
CA PRO A 44 12.53 -6.31 5.14
C PRO A 44 12.67 -4.87 5.63
N ASN A 45 12.23 -3.90 4.83
CA ASN A 45 12.31 -2.48 5.14
C ASN A 45 10.96 -1.87 5.52
N PHE A 46 9.89 -2.67 5.52
CA PHE A 46 8.53 -2.19 5.75
C PHE A 46 7.74 -3.24 6.54
N PRO A 47 7.87 -3.24 7.89
CA PRO A 47 7.18 -4.19 8.75
C PRO A 47 5.67 -3.93 8.77
N TYR A 48 4.94 -4.92 9.28
CA TYR A 48 3.48 -4.86 9.39
C TYR A 48 2.95 -3.62 10.13
N GLU A 49 3.65 -3.17 11.18
CA GLU A 49 3.25 -1.98 11.95
C GLU A 49 3.27 -0.70 11.10
N ASP A 50 4.23 -0.56 10.19
CA ASP A 50 4.32 0.58 9.30
C ASP A 50 3.25 0.52 8.20
N LEU A 51 2.94 -0.67 7.70
CA LEU A 51 1.82 -0.90 6.78
C LEU A 51 0.48 -0.55 7.42
N HIS A 52 0.29 -0.87 8.70
CA HIS A 52 -0.91 -0.47 9.44
C HIS A 52 -0.97 1.04 9.59
N ARG A 53 0.14 1.67 10.01
CA ARG A 53 0.22 3.13 10.15
C ARG A 53 -0.06 3.86 8.84
N LEU A 54 0.38 3.30 7.71
CA LEU A 54 0.12 3.84 6.38
C LEU A 54 -1.38 3.80 6.03
N GLN A 55 -2.09 2.76 6.44
CA GLN A 55 -3.56 2.69 6.29
C GLN A 55 -4.26 3.75 7.14
N ASP A 56 -3.79 3.99 8.37
CA ASP A 56 -4.32 5.05 9.24
C ASP A 56 -4.11 6.44 8.59
N ILE A 57 -2.92 6.68 8.03
CA ILE A 57 -2.63 7.92 7.30
C ILE A 57 -3.54 8.08 6.09
N SER A 58 -3.75 7.02 5.29
CA SER A 58 -4.69 7.06 4.17
C SER A 58 -6.09 7.46 4.63
N ARG A 59 -6.57 6.87 5.73
CA ARG A 59 -7.88 7.19 6.29
C ARG A 59 -7.98 8.64 6.75
N ILE A 60 -6.93 9.19 7.35
CA ILE A 60 -6.88 10.60 7.74
C ILE A 60 -6.92 11.50 6.50
N LEU A 61 -6.18 11.17 5.45
CA LEU A 61 -6.20 11.92 4.19
C LEU A 61 -7.60 11.93 3.56
N ASP A 62 -8.29 10.78 3.60
CA ASP A 62 -9.67 10.68 3.13
C ASP A 62 -10.60 11.61 3.91
N LEU A 63 -10.49 11.64 5.24
CA LEU A 63 -11.35 12.45 6.11
C LEU A 63 -11.03 13.94 6.12
N THR A 64 -9.83 14.33 5.71
CA THR A 64 -9.37 15.73 5.78
C THR A 64 -9.20 16.34 4.40
N TYR A 65 -8.23 15.86 3.62
CA TYR A 65 -7.88 16.39 2.31
C TYR A 65 -8.95 16.09 1.25
N ASN A 66 -9.39 14.84 1.18
CA ASN A 66 -10.32 14.39 0.14
C ASN A 66 -11.79 14.77 0.42
N SER A 67 -12.11 15.02 1.70
CA SER A 67 -13.47 15.37 2.13
C SER A 67 -13.82 16.86 1.95
N GLY A 68 -12.92 17.67 1.39
CA GLY A 68 -13.20 19.05 0.99
C GLY A 68 -13.50 20.03 2.14
N CYS A 69 -12.99 19.76 3.34
CA CYS A 69 -13.06 20.68 4.48
C CYS A 69 -12.10 21.87 4.33
#